data_AF-A0A512IWS4-F1
#
_entry.id   AF-A0A512IWS4-F1
#
_cell.length_a   1.000
_cell.length_b   1.000
_cell.length_c   1.000
_cell.angle_alpha   90.00
_cell.angle_beta   90.00
_cell.angle_gamma   90.00
#
_symmetry.space_group_name_H-M   'P 1'
#
loop_
_entity.id
_entity.type
_entity.pdbx_description
1 polymer ?
#
loop_
_entity_poly.entity_id
_entity_poly.type
_entity_poly.pdbx_seq_one_letter_code
_entity_poly.pdbx_strand_id
1 'polypeptide(L)' 'MTRLFIARIRSPQGERPLVTVRAAAEGEARLFLEAEYPDDTVEAVVEPEDWVSDADTGSAPGDIREHAGVSWPESAEPRG' A
#
# COMPACT_ATOMS: atom_id res chain seq x y z
N MET A 1 10.25 -7.47 12.93
CA MET A 1 9.21 -6.48 13.29
C MET A 1 8.73 -5.86 11.99
N THR A 2 7.41 -5.79 11.78
CA THR A 2 6.82 -5.23 10.57
C THR A 2 6.62 -3.72 10.71
N ARG A 3 6.62 -3.02 9.58
CA ARG A 3 6.29 -1.59 9.42
C ARG A 3 5.05 -1.48 8.54
N LEU A 4 4.41 -0.30 8.58
CA LEU A 4 3.31 0.00 7.67
C LEU A 4 3.88 0.61 6.39
N PHE A 5 3.39 0.15 5.24
CA PHE A 5 3.60 0.77 3.94
C PHE A 5 2.25 1.12 3.34
N ILE A 6 2.23 2.14 2.49
CA ILE A 6 1.11 2.44 1.60
C ILE A 6 1.48 2.12 0.16
N ALA A 7 0.50 1.68 -0.62
CA ALA A 7 0.68 1.28 -2.00
C ALA A 7 -0.37 1.89 -2.93
N ARG A 8 0.12 2.32 -4.09
CA ARG A 8 -0.67 2.80 -5.21
C ARG A 8 -0.81 1.65 -6.18
N ILE A 9 -2.05 1.19 -6.38
CA ILE A 9 -2.32 0.02 -7.22
C ILE A 9 -3.27 0.43 -8.33
N ARG A 10 -2.94 0.02 -9.56
CA ARG A 10 -3.78 0.25 -10.73
C ARG A 10 -4.26 -1.08 -11.28
N SER A 11 -5.58 -1.25 -11.29
CA SER A 11 -6.25 -2.36 -11.97
C SER A 11 -6.55 -2.03 -13.43
N PRO A 12 -6.85 -3.03 -14.28
CA PRO A 12 -7.33 -2.79 -15.64
C PRO A 12 -8.59 -1.90 -15.72
N GLN A 13 -9.38 -1.85 -14.65
CA GLN A 13 -10.62 -1.08 -14.53
C GLN A 13 -10.40 0.33 -13.99
N GLY A 14 -9.20 0.65 -13.49
CA GLY A 14 -8.86 1.95 -12.92
C GLY A 14 -7.98 1.86 -11.68
N GLU A 15 -7.70 3.02 -11.10
CA GLU A 15 -6.96 3.12 -9.84
C GLU A 15 -7.76 2.49 -8.69
N ARG A 16 -7.09 1.65 -7.89
CA ARG A 16 -7.65 1.11 -6.65
C ARG A 16 -7.62 2.17 -5.55
N PRO A 17 -8.46 2.02 -4.50
CA PRO A 17 -8.29 2.81 -3.28
C PRO A 17 -6.88 2.64 -2.71
N LEU A 18 -6.46 3.58 -1.86
CA LEU A 18 -5.18 3.49 -1.15
C LEU A 18 -5.10 2.15 -0.39
N VAL A 19 -4.01 1.43 -0.58
CA VAL A 19 -3.77 0.14 0.09
C VAL A 19 -2.69 0.30 1.13
N THR A 20 -2.88 -0.28 2.30
CA THR A 20 -1.83 -0.43 3.31
C THR A 20 -1.40 -1.88 3.42
N VAL A 21 -0.11 -2.10 3.69
CA VAL A 21 0.45 -3.44 3.92
C VAL A 21 1.46 -3.44 5.06
N ARG A 22 1.47 -4.50 5.87
CA ARG A 22 2.50 -4.74 6.88
C ARG A 22 3.64 -5.60 6.32
N ALA A 23 4.86 -5.09 6.35
CA ALA A 23 6.05 -5.81 5.87
C ALA A 23 7.32 -5.37 6.62
N ALA A 24 8.39 -6.14 6.51
CA ALA A 24 9.70 -5.81 7.05
C ALA A 24 10.42 -4.71 6.24
N ALA A 25 10.15 -4.62 4.94
CA ALA A 25 10.73 -3.64 4.02
C ALA A 25 9.85 -3.43 2.78
N GLU A 26 10.12 -2.37 2.00
CA GLU A 26 9.38 -2.05 0.77
C GLU A 26 9.35 -3.21 -0.24
N GLY A 27 10.48 -3.90 -0.42
CA GLY A 27 10.56 -5.05 -1.33
C GLY A 27 9.66 -6.21 -0.90
N GLU A 28 9.54 -6.47 0.40
CA GLU A 28 8.63 -7.50 0.92
C GLU A 28 7.17 -7.05 0.82
N ALA A 29 6.89 -5.78 1.10
CA ALA A 29 5.56 -5.18 0.89
C ALA A 29 5.10 -5.37 -0.56
N ARG A 30 5.97 -5.08 -1.54
CA ARG A 30 5.66 -5.29 -2.95
C ARG A 30 5.35 -6.75 -3.27
N LEU A 31 6.12 -7.71 -2.75
CA LEU A 31 5.85 -9.13 -2.94
C LEU A 31 4.47 -9.56 -2.40
N PHE A 32 4.09 -9.07 -1.23
CA PHE A 32 2.75 -9.36 -0.68
C PHE A 32 1.64 -8.77 -1.55
N LEU A 33 1.83 -7.55 -2.05
CA LEU A 33 0.85 -6.88 -2.90
C LEU A 33 0.73 -7.54 -4.27
N GLU A 34 1.83 -7.92 -4.90
CA GLU A 34 1.82 -8.66 -6.17
C GLU A 34 1.16 -10.04 -6.04
N ALA A 35 1.26 -10.67 -4.87
CA ALA A 35 0.57 -11.93 -4.58
C ALA A 35 -0.94 -11.73 -4.36
N GLU A 36 -1.34 -10.67 -3.67
CA GLU A 36 -2.75 -10.35 -3.39
C GLU A 36 -3.48 -9.78 -4.62
N TYR A 37 -2.79 -9.00 -5.45
CA TYR A 37 -3.32 -8.33 -6.63
C TYR A 37 -2.60 -8.78 -7.92
N PRO A 38 -2.72 -10.06 -8.30
CA PRO A 38 -1.92 -10.65 -9.38
C PRO A 38 -2.21 -10.08 -10.77
N ASP A 39 -3.40 -9.52 -10.97
CA ASP A 39 -3.84 -8.92 -12.25
C ASP A 39 -3.59 -7.41 -12.31
N ASP A 40 -3.10 -6.81 -11.23
CA ASP A 40 -2.95 -5.37 -11.10
C ASP A 40 -1.47 -4.95 -11.13
N THR A 41 -1.24 -3.66 -11.33
CA THR A 41 0.10 -3.06 -11.29
C THR A 41 0.30 -2.31 -9.99
N VAL A 42 1.33 -2.67 -9.23
CA VAL A 42 1.81 -1.91 -8.07
C VAL A 42 2.69 -0.76 -8.57
N GLU A 43 2.14 0.46 -8.64
CA GLU A 43 2.84 1.64 -9.19
C GLU A 43 3.81 2.24 -8.19
N ALA A 44 3.48 2.21 -6.90
CA ALA A 44 4.33 2.73 -5.83
C ALA A 44 4.08 1.96 -4.53
N VAL A 45 5.14 1.80 -3.74
CA VAL A 45 5.08 1.33 -2.35
C VAL A 45 6.01 2.23 -1.55
N VAL A 46 5.51 2.92 -0.54
CA VAL A 46 6.32 3.82 0.29
C VAL A 46 5.93 3.70 1.75
N GLU A 47 6.81 4.13 2.65
CA GLU A 47 6.40 4.36 4.03
C GLU A 47 5.37 5.50 4.05
N PRO A 48 4.33 5.43 4.89
CA PRO A 48 3.26 6.42 4.89
C PRO A 48 3.73 7.86 5.23
N GLU A 49 4.95 8.04 5.73
CA GLU A 49 5.48 9.32 6.25
C GLU A 49 4.44 10.02 7.14
N ASP A 50 3.84 11.11 6.65
CA ASP A 50 2.83 11.93 7.34
C ASP A 50 1.39 11.43 7.14
N TRP A 51 1.16 10.43 6.29
CA TRP A 51 -0.15 9.83 6.13
C TRP A 51 -0.51 9.00 7.36
N VAL A 52 -1.55 9.43 8.06
CA VAL A 52 -2.07 8.75 9.24
C VAL A 52 -3.34 8.00 8.84
N SER A 53 -3.33 6.68 9.01
CA SER A 53 -4.56 5.89 8.98
C SER A 53 -5.22 5.89 10.35
N ASP A 54 -6.53 6.12 10.40
CA ASP A 54 -7.37 5.82 11.57
C ASP A 54 -7.83 4.35 11.58
N ALA A 55 -7.57 3.60 10.51
CA ALA A 55 -8.03 2.24 10.32
C ALA A 55 -6.91 1.21 10.59
N ASP A 56 -7.24 0.19 11.38
CA ASP A 56 -6.31 -0.87 11.72
C ASP A 56 -6.08 -1.80 10.51
N THR A 57 -4.86 -1.76 9.97
CA THR A 57 -4.39 -2.69 8.94
C THR A 57 -4.11 -4.07 9.53
N GLY A 58 -3.79 -4.14 10.82
CA GLY A 58 -3.23 -5.31 11.48
C GLY A 58 -1.76 -5.11 11.85
N SER A 59 -1.09 -6.21 12.20
CA SER A 59 0.28 -6.22 12.74
C SER A 59 1.16 -7.36 12.24
N ALA A 60 0.59 -8.39 11.60
CA ALA A 60 1.32 -9.51 11.04
C ALA A 60 1.91 -9.17 9.65
N PRO A 61 3.01 -9.81 9.23
CA PRO A 61 3.51 -9.67 7.85
C PRO A 61 2.45 -10.11 6.84
N GLY A 62 2.22 -9.30 5.81
CA GLY A 62 1.21 -9.57 4.78
C GLY A 62 -0.20 -9.12 5.14
N ASP A 63 -0.43 -8.53 6.31
CA ASP A 63 -1.71 -7.88 6.61
C ASP A 63 -1.92 -6.72 5.62
N ILE A 64 -2.94 -6.84 4.75
CA ILE A 64 -3.27 -5.90 3.68
C ILE A 64 -4.67 -5.33 3.93
N ARG A 65 -4.85 -4.04 3.64
CA ARG A 65 -6.15 -3.37 3.73
C ARG A 65 -6.33 -2.30 2.67
N GLU A 66 -7.48 -2.32 2.00
CA GLU A 66 -7.93 -1.22 1.14
C GLU A 66 -8.70 -0.16 1.95
N HIS A 67 -8.45 1.12 1.66
CA HIS A 67 -9.10 2.27 2.30
C HIS A 67 -10.05 2.95 1.30
N ALA A 68 -11.27 2.43 1.19
CA ALA A 68 -12.27 2.93 0.25
C ALA A 68 -12.52 4.44 0.43
N GLY A 69 -12.53 5.19 -0.68
CA GLY A 69 -12.71 6.65 -0.67
C GLY A 69 -11.46 7.44 -0.29
N VAL A 70 -10.33 6.78 0.01
CA VAL A 70 -9.04 7.42 0.25
C VAL A 70 -8.18 7.27 -1.01
N SER A 71 -7.80 8.40 -1.59
CA SER A 71 -6.85 8.46 -2.70
C SER A 71 -5.41 8.49 -2.19
N TRP A 72 -4.46 8.30 -3.11
CA TRP A 72 -3.03 8.45 -2.82
C TRP A 72 -2.73 9.86 -2.24
N PRO A 73 -2.01 9.95 -1.11
CA PRO A 73 -1.68 11.25 -0.53
C PRO A 73 -0.59 11.95 -1.34
N GLU A 74 -0.76 13.24 -1.62
CA GLU A 74 0.23 14.07 -2.36
C GLU A 74 1.61 14.06 -1.66
N SER A 75 1.65 14.00 -0.33
CA SER A 75 2.90 13.90 0.44
C SER A 75 3.72 12.64 0.15
N ALA A 76 3.09 11.59 -0.37
CA ALA A 76 3.72 10.31 -0.66
C ALA A 76 4.12 10.16 -2.15
N GLU A 77 4.06 11.22 -2.93
CA GLU A 77 4.54 11.17 -4.31
C GLU A 77 6.04 10.85 -4.34
N PRO A 78 6.47 9.85 -5.14
CA PRO A 78 7.89 9.54 -5.28
C PRO A 78 8.58 10.78 -5.86
N ARG A 79 9.47 11.40 -5.07
CA ARG A 79 10.29 12.52 -5.57
C ARG A 79 11.20 11.99 -6.66
N GLY A 80 10.95 12.44 -7.90
CA GLY A 80 11.75 12.10 -9.08
C GLY A 80 13.19 12.59 -9.01
#